data_AF-A0A7Z9S4E0-F1
#
_entry.id   AF-A0A7Z9S4E0-F1
#
_cell.length_a   1.000
_cell.length_b   1.000
_cell.length_c   1.000
_cell.angle_alpha   90.00
_cell.angle_beta   90.00
_cell.angle_gamma   90.00
#
_symmetry.space_group_name_H-M   'P 1'
#
loop_
_entity.id
_entity.type
_entity.pdbx_description
1 polymer ?
#
loop_
_entity_poly.entity_id
_entity_poly.type
_entity_poly.pdbx_seq_one_letter_code
_entity_poly.pdbx_strand_id
1 'polypeptide(L)'
;MTTHAEVNSSADVQGAIPALASLASVIGDRQVRNSGTLGGSLANNDPAADYPAAILALGATITTDKRQIAADDFIVGLFETALEEGEMITSVSFPQPSKAAYKKFKQPASRFALVGVFVAQTPDGVRVAVTGASSHAHRAEVLEEALGNDFSPSALDSVTIPADGLNSDIHASAEYRANLVKVMAIRAVEACG
;
A
#
# COMPACT_ATOMS: atom_id res chain seq x y z
N MET A 1 0.42 20.30 6.14
CA MET A 1 0.11 18.88 5.88
C MET A 1 0.48 18.57 4.45
N THR A 2 1.26 17.51 4.21
CA THR A 2 1.82 17.19 2.89
C THR A 2 0.77 16.58 1.96
N THR A 3 0.61 17.19 0.79
CA THR A 3 -0.30 16.76 -0.29
C THR A 3 0.27 15.57 -1.07
N HIS A 4 -0.58 14.82 -1.77
CA HIS A 4 -0.11 13.74 -2.66
C HIS A 4 0.80 14.27 -3.77
N ALA A 5 0.54 15.49 -4.26
CA ALA A 5 1.37 16.16 -5.24
C ALA A 5 2.78 16.43 -4.69
N GLU A 6 2.89 16.93 -3.47
CA GLU A 6 4.19 17.17 -2.81
C GLU A 6 4.94 15.86 -2.53
N VAL A 7 4.26 14.78 -2.13
CA VAL A 7 4.91 13.47 -1.97
C VAL A 7 5.48 12.97 -3.30
N ASN A 8 4.72 13.09 -4.40
CA ASN A 8 5.17 12.69 -5.73
C ASN A 8 6.37 13.51 -6.21
N SER A 9 6.32 14.84 -6.08
CA SER A 9 7.35 15.73 -6.64
C SER A 9 8.53 15.99 -5.71
N SER A 10 8.54 15.46 -4.49
CA SER A 10 9.62 15.67 -3.53
C SER A 10 10.91 14.97 -3.98
N ALA A 11 11.98 15.74 -4.13
CA ALA A 11 13.31 15.19 -4.46
C ALA A 11 13.82 14.25 -3.37
N ASP A 12 13.54 14.56 -2.09
CA ASP A 12 13.94 13.71 -0.97
C ASP A 12 13.21 12.36 -1.01
N VAL A 13 11.90 12.36 -1.28
CA VAL A 13 11.11 11.12 -1.40
C VAL A 13 11.53 10.35 -2.64
N GLN A 14 11.75 11.02 -3.78
CA GLN A 14 12.22 10.37 -5.00
C GLN A 14 13.62 9.76 -4.84
N GLY A 15 14.50 10.39 -4.07
CA GLY A 15 15.85 9.88 -3.80
C GLY A 15 15.86 8.73 -2.79
N ALA A 16 15.05 8.81 -1.73
CA ALA A 16 15.04 7.81 -0.66
C ALA A 16 14.11 6.61 -0.97
N ILE A 17 12.89 6.87 -1.43
CA ILE A 17 11.84 5.85 -1.67
C ILE A 17 11.07 6.18 -2.97
N PRO A 18 11.67 5.98 -4.16
CA PRO A 18 11.03 6.27 -5.44
C PRO A 18 9.64 5.62 -5.60
N ALA A 19 9.44 4.44 -5.01
CA ALA A 19 8.17 3.73 -5.00
C ALA A 19 7.04 4.52 -4.31
N LEU A 20 7.33 5.26 -3.24
CA LEU A 20 6.35 6.09 -2.53
C LEU A 20 5.92 7.30 -3.37
N ALA A 21 6.87 7.94 -4.05
CA ALA A 21 6.59 9.01 -5.01
C ALA A 21 5.77 8.49 -6.20
N SER A 22 6.12 7.31 -6.73
CA SER A 22 5.40 6.66 -7.81
C SER A 22 3.96 6.30 -7.41
N LEU A 23 3.75 5.77 -6.20
CA LEU A 23 2.42 5.52 -5.65
C LEU A 23 1.60 6.80 -5.58
N ALA A 24 2.16 7.88 -5.04
CA ALA A 24 1.46 9.16 -4.94
C ALA A 24 1.07 9.72 -6.32
N SER A 25 1.81 9.38 -7.38
CA SER A 25 1.52 9.81 -8.76
C SER A 25 0.25 9.20 -9.36
N VAL A 26 -0.20 8.05 -8.87
CA VAL A 26 -1.37 7.32 -9.37
C VAL A 26 -2.62 7.48 -8.52
N ILE A 27 -2.56 8.34 -7.49
CA ILE A 27 -3.72 8.71 -6.67
C ILE A 27 -4.55 9.75 -7.41
N GLY A 28 -5.84 9.47 -7.61
CA GLY A 28 -6.79 10.42 -8.19
C GLY A 28 -6.34 11.07 -9.50
N ASP A 29 -6.80 12.31 -9.72
CA ASP A 29 -6.30 13.19 -10.77
C ASP A 29 -5.41 14.31 -10.21
N ARG A 30 -4.99 15.22 -11.08
CA ARG A 30 -4.11 16.32 -10.69
C ARG A 30 -4.76 17.20 -9.61
N GLN A 31 -6.05 17.49 -9.71
CA GLN A 31 -6.78 18.35 -8.79
C GLN A 31 -6.88 17.68 -7.41
N VAL A 32 -7.26 16.40 -7.38
CA VAL A 32 -7.30 15.59 -6.17
C VAL A 32 -5.92 15.57 -5.51
N ARG A 33 -4.84 15.34 -6.26
CA ARG A 33 -3.48 15.29 -5.67
C ARG A 33 -2.99 16.60 -5.07
N ASN A 34 -3.46 17.75 -5.56
CA ASN A 34 -3.09 19.07 -5.02
C ASN A 34 -3.87 19.42 -3.74
N SER A 35 -4.90 18.64 -3.38
CA SER A 35 -5.71 18.91 -2.18
C SER A 35 -5.65 17.77 -1.16
N GLY A 36 -5.68 16.51 -1.61
CA GLY A 36 -5.58 15.34 -0.76
C GLY A 36 -4.22 15.23 -0.10
N THR A 37 -4.19 14.83 1.17
CA THR A 37 -2.97 14.74 2.00
C THR A 37 -2.66 13.31 2.38
N LEU A 38 -1.39 13.00 2.60
CA LEU A 38 -0.95 11.68 3.09
C LEU A 38 -1.66 11.33 4.41
N GLY A 39 -1.61 12.25 5.39
CA GLY A 39 -2.25 12.06 6.69
C GLY A 39 -3.77 11.90 6.59
N GLY A 40 -4.45 12.71 5.77
CA GLY A 40 -5.89 12.60 5.56
C GLY A 40 -6.30 11.27 4.90
N SER A 41 -5.52 10.79 3.92
CA SER A 41 -5.77 9.48 3.30
C SER A 41 -5.61 8.34 4.29
N LEU A 42 -4.63 8.41 5.20
CA LEU A 42 -4.43 7.38 6.23
C LEU A 42 -5.53 7.44 7.29
N ALA A 43 -5.89 8.63 7.76
CA ALA A 43 -6.97 8.80 8.74
C ALA A 43 -8.32 8.32 8.19
N ASN A 44 -8.57 8.52 6.89
CA ASN A 44 -9.80 8.02 6.24
C ASN A 44 -9.81 6.49 6.09
N ASN A 45 -8.65 5.86 5.89
CA ASN A 45 -8.47 4.41 5.75
C ASN A 45 -9.51 3.72 4.81
N ASP A 46 -9.70 4.29 3.62
CA ASP A 46 -10.51 3.62 2.60
C ASP A 46 -9.80 2.33 2.17
N PRO A 47 -10.50 1.18 2.09
CA PRO A 47 -9.89 -0.10 1.71
C PRO A 47 -9.19 -0.10 0.36
N ALA A 48 -9.56 0.81 -0.54
CA ALA A 48 -8.99 0.94 -1.87
C ALA A 48 -7.99 2.10 -2.00
N ALA A 49 -7.70 2.83 -0.91
CA ALA A 49 -6.69 3.86 -0.86
C ALA A 49 -5.27 3.26 -1.00
N ASP A 50 -4.37 4.05 -1.57
CA ASP A 50 -3.04 3.57 -1.93
C ASP A 50 -2.05 3.60 -0.75
N TYR A 51 -2.06 4.66 0.08
CA TYR A 51 -1.12 4.80 1.21
C TYR A 51 -1.20 3.71 2.29
N PRO A 52 -2.36 3.13 2.63
CA PRO A 52 -2.43 1.98 3.53
C PRO A 52 -1.49 0.83 3.14
N ALA A 53 -1.37 0.51 1.84
CA ALA A 53 -0.40 -0.49 1.39
C ALA A 53 1.06 -0.01 1.57
N ALA A 54 1.33 1.28 1.36
CA ALA A 54 2.67 1.84 1.53
C ALA A 54 3.16 1.75 2.99
N ILE A 55 2.31 2.09 3.96
CA ILE A 55 2.71 2.06 5.38
C ILE A 55 3.00 0.63 5.85
N LEU A 56 2.19 -0.35 5.42
CA LEU A 56 2.38 -1.75 5.78
C LEU A 56 3.63 -2.34 5.12
N ALA A 57 3.81 -2.14 3.81
CA ALA A 57 4.93 -2.69 3.08
C ALA A 57 6.27 -2.05 3.48
N LEU A 58 6.29 -0.77 3.82
CA LEU A 58 7.53 -0.09 4.25
C LEU A 58 7.80 -0.25 5.75
N GLY A 59 6.87 -0.78 6.54
CA GLY A 59 7.00 -0.84 8.00
C GLY A 59 7.05 0.55 8.63
N ALA A 60 6.14 1.44 8.20
CA ALA A 60 6.14 2.83 8.63
C ALA A 60 5.76 2.99 10.11
N THR A 61 6.13 4.15 10.67
CA THR A 61 5.66 4.61 11.98
C THR A 61 4.79 5.83 11.79
N ILE A 62 3.54 5.77 12.27
CA ILE A 62 2.60 6.88 12.26
C ILE A 62 2.76 7.62 13.58
N THR A 63 3.16 8.89 13.53
CA THR A 63 3.26 9.74 14.73
C THR A 63 2.02 10.64 14.80
N THR A 64 1.38 10.64 15.95
CA THR A 64 0.24 11.50 16.27
C THR A 64 0.67 12.62 17.22
N ASP A 65 -0.27 13.44 17.65
CA ASP A 65 -0.08 14.41 18.72
C ASP A 65 -0.02 13.76 20.12
N LYS A 66 -0.39 12.48 20.24
CA LYS A 66 -0.43 11.74 21.50
C LYS A 66 0.63 10.65 21.61
N ARG A 67 0.92 9.93 20.53
CA ARG A 67 1.75 8.71 20.55
C ARG A 67 2.33 8.37 19.18
N GLN A 68 3.09 7.28 19.15
CA GLN A 68 3.52 6.63 17.92
C GLN A 68 2.81 5.29 17.78
N ILE A 69 2.44 4.94 16.56
CA ILE A 69 1.72 3.73 16.21
C ILE A 69 2.49 3.04 15.07
N ALA A 70 2.82 1.77 15.23
CA ALA A 70 3.42 0.98 14.16
C ALA A 70 2.39 0.77 13.03
N ALA A 71 2.84 0.71 11.77
CA ALA A 71 1.94 0.47 10.64
C ALA A 71 1.11 -0.81 10.79
N ASP A 72 1.72 -1.87 11.34
CA ASP A 72 1.07 -3.16 11.56
C ASP A 72 -0.07 -3.08 12.60
N ASP A 73 -0.09 -2.05 13.45
CA ASP A 73 -1.13 -1.80 14.46
C ASP A 73 -2.11 -0.67 14.05
N PHE A 74 -1.85 0.03 12.94
CA PHE A 74 -2.59 1.25 12.60
C PHE A 74 -3.95 0.97 11.95
N ILE A 75 -4.03 -0.08 11.11
CA ILE A 75 -5.23 -0.45 10.37
C ILE A 75 -5.94 -1.57 11.14
N VAL A 76 -7.15 -1.29 11.64
CA VAL A 76 -7.88 -2.23 12.50
C VAL A 76 -9.19 -2.73 11.89
N GLY A 77 -9.63 -2.12 10.79
CA GLY A 77 -10.86 -2.53 10.11
C GLY A 77 -11.22 -1.68 8.89
N LEU A 78 -12.44 -1.88 8.40
CA LEU A 78 -13.02 -1.15 7.28
C LEU A 78 -13.32 0.29 7.70
N PHE A 79 -12.62 1.28 7.12
CA PHE A 79 -12.69 2.70 7.53
C PHE A 79 -12.31 2.93 9.01
N GLU A 80 -11.64 1.97 9.64
CA GLU A 80 -11.26 2.05 11.06
C GLU A 80 -9.75 2.02 11.21
N THR A 81 -9.23 2.93 12.04
CA THR A 81 -7.81 3.03 12.39
C THR A 81 -7.66 2.97 13.91
N ALA A 82 -6.42 2.82 14.38
CA ALA A 82 -6.08 2.92 15.79
C ALA A 82 -6.13 4.36 16.35
N LEU A 83 -6.56 5.36 15.58
CA LEU A 83 -6.71 6.73 16.07
C LEU A 83 -7.86 6.82 17.07
N GLU A 84 -7.61 7.49 18.18
CA GLU A 84 -8.65 7.87 19.15
C GLU A 84 -9.38 9.15 18.72
N GLU A 85 -10.56 9.41 19.29
CA GLU A 85 -11.27 10.65 19.07
C GLU A 85 -10.40 11.87 19.46
N GLY A 86 -10.34 12.85 18.55
CA GLY A 86 -9.51 14.04 18.69
C GLY A 86 -8.00 13.81 18.53
N GLU A 87 -7.54 12.59 18.24
CA GLU A 87 -6.14 12.30 17.92
C GLU A 87 -5.82 12.67 16.46
N MET A 88 -4.68 13.33 16.24
CA MET A 88 -4.29 13.83 14.93
C MET A 88 -2.95 13.26 14.49
N ILE A 89 -2.88 12.74 13.25
CA ILE A 89 -1.61 12.38 12.63
C ILE A 89 -0.79 13.65 12.37
N THR A 90 0.41 13.72 12.93
CA THR A 90 1.33 14.85 12.79
C THR A 90 2.45 14.56 11.79
N SER A 91 2.90 13.30 11.69
CA SER A 91 3.88 12.87 10.70
C SER A 91 3.84 11.35 10.46
N VAL A 92 4.47 10.90 9.38
CA VAL A 92 4.69 9.48 9.09
C VAL A 92 6.14 9.30 8.70
N SER A 93 6.80 8.33 9.34
CA SER A 93 8.19 7.98 9.10
C SER A 93 8.28 6.65 8.37
N PHE A 94 9.06 6.59 7.30
CA PHE A 94 9.25 5.39 6.49
C PHE A 94 10.71 4.94 6.58
N PRO A 95 10.99 3.70 7.01
CA PRO A 95 12.29 3.08 6.80
C PRO A 95 12.65 3.06 5.32
N GLN A 96 13.92 3.31 4.99
CA GLN A 96 14.39 3.24 3.61
C GLN A 96 14.56 1.77 3.20
N PRO A 97 13.81 1.27 2.20
CA PRO A 97 13.99 -0.07 1.69
C PRO A 97 15.18 -0.13 0.72
N SER A 98 15.78 -1.31 0.54
CA SER A 98 16.79 -1.53 -0.51
C SER A 98 16.16 -1.57 -1.90
N LYS A 99 14.95 -2.13 -2.00
CA LYS A 99 14.15 -2.22 -3.22
C LYS A 99 12.68 -2.03 -2.88
N ALA A 100 11.93 -1.33 -3.73
CA ALA A 100 10.49 -1.22 -3.57
C ALA A 100 9.78 -0.88 -4.87
N ALA A 101 8.52 -1.27 -4.98
CA ALA A 101 7.63 -0.86 -6.07
C ALA A 101 6.16 -0.99 -5.66
N TYR A 102 5.33 -0.15 -6.28
CA TYR A 102 3.87 -0.24 -6.20
C TYR A 102 3.26 -0.46 -7.57
N LYS A 103 2.33 -1.42 -7.68
CA LYS A 103 1.54 -1.64 -8.89
C LYS A 103 0.06 -1.76 -8.56
N LYS A 104 -0.75 -1.11 -9.38
CA LYS A 104 -2.19 -0.99 -9.20
C LYS A 104 -2.93 -1.34 -10.47
N PHE A 105 -3.86 -2.28 -10.35
CA PHE A 105 -4.93 -2.44 -11.30
C PHE A 105 -6.08 -1.50 -10.89
N LYS A 106 -6.24 -0.41 -11.64
CA LYS A 106 -7.19 0.65 -11.33
C LYS A 106 -8.61 0.27 -11.78
N GLN A 107 -9.60 0.60 -10.97
CA GLN A 107 -10.99 0.62 -11.42
C GLN A 107 -11.15 1.79 -12.42
N PRO A 108 -11.66 1.57 -13.65
CA PRO A 108 -11.61 2.59 -14.71
C PRO A 108 -12.38 3.89 -14.41
N ALA A 109 -13.53 3.79 -13.75
CA ALA A 109 -14.40 4.91 -13.42
C ALA A 109 -13.92 5.70 -12.20
N SER A 110 -13.62 5.02 -11.09
CA SER A 110 -13.27 5.65 -9.82
C SER A 110 -11.77 5.92 -9.67
N ARG A 111 -10.93 5.21 -10.43
CA ARG A 111 -9.45 5.22 -10.34
C ARG A 111 -8.87 4.72 -9.01
N PHE A 112 -9.72 4.26 -8.09
CA PHE A 112 -9.29 3.51 -6.91
C PHE A 112 -8.68 2.16 -7.29
N ALA A 113 -7.97 1.53 -6.35
CA ALA A 113 -7.40 0.22 -6.58
C ALA A 113 -8.55 -0.80 -6.62
N LEU A 114 -8.71 -1.48 -7.75
CA LEU A 114 -9.41 -2.76 -7.72
C LEU A 114 -8.52 -3.77 -6.97
N VAL A 115 -7.23 -3.77 -7.31
CA VAL A 115 -6.17 -4.38 -6.52
C VAL A 115 -4.90 -3.55 -6.67
N GLY A 116 -4.25 -3.22 -5.56
CA GLY A 116 -2.91 -2.63 -5.53
C GLY A 116 -1.98 -3.49 -4.68
N VAL A 117 -0.73 -3.64 -5.10
CA VAL A 117 0.30 -4.36 -4.36
C VAL A 117 1.54 -3.51 -4.24
N PHE A 118 2.00 -3.33 -3.01
CA PHE A 118 3.28 -2.70 -2.68
C PHE A 118 4.24 -3.78 -2.19
N VAL A 119 5.39 -3.90 -2.84
CA VAL A 119 6.47 -4.81 -2.45
C VAL A 119 7.64 -3.95 -1.97
N ALA A 120 8.24 -4.31 -0.85
CA ALA A 120 9.46 -3.70 -0.37
C ALA A 120 10.41 -4.73 0.24
N GLN A 121 11.69 -4.60 -0.04
CA GLN A 121 12.76 -5.26 0.69
C GLN A 121 13.25 -4.29 1.76
N THR A 122 12.78 -4.48 2.99
CA THR A 122 13.08 -3.64 4.15
C THR A 122 14.31 -4.19 4.91
N PRO A 123 14.89 -3.42 5.86
CA PRO A 123 15.94 -3.94 6.73
C PRO A 123 15.54 -5.20 7.51
N ASP A 124 14.25 -5.36 7.82
CA ASP A 124 13.71 -6.48 8.61
C ASP A 124 13.19 -7.64 7.73
N GLY A 125 13.39 -7.55 6.40
CA GLY A 125 12.96 -8.57 5.45
C GLY A 125 12.00 -8.04 4.39
N VAL A 126 11.50 -8.96 3.56
CA VAL A 126 10.56 -8.63 2.49
C VAL A 126 9.16 -8.45 3.08
N ARG A 127 8.52 -7.36 2.69
CA ARG A 127 7.13 -7.06 3.04
C ARG A 127 6.30 -6.85 1.77
N VAL A 128 5.09 -7.38 1.76
CA VAL A 128 4.15 -7.28 0.65
C VAL A 128 2.79 -6.88 1.21
N ALA A 129 2.29 -5.72 0.81
CA ALA A 129 0.98 -5.23 1.22
C ALA A 129 0.02 -5.13 0.05
N VAL A 130 -1.23 -5.51 0.28
CA VAL A 130 -2.32 -5.52 -0.68
C VAL A 130 -3.37 -4.48 -0.27
N THR A 131 -3.89 -3.73 -1.24
CA THR A 131 -5.02 -2.79 -1.07
C THR A 131 -6.10 -3.04 -2.13
N GLY A 132 -7.33 -2.65 -1.84
CA GLY A 132 -8.50 -2.76 -2.71
C GLY A 132 -9.12 -4.16 -2.81
N ALA A 133 -8.40 -5.22 -2.42
CA ALA A 133 -8.83 -6.61 -2.59
C ALA A 133 -9.81 -7.11 -1.51
N SER A 134 -9.72 -6.59 -0.29
CA SER A 134 -10.43 -7.03 0.92
C SER A 134 -11.03 -5.83 1.68
N SER A 135 -11.55 -6.05 2.89
CA SER A 135 -12.19 -5.01 3.72
C SER A 135 -11.24 -3.90 4.21
N HIS A 136 -9.93 -4.11 4.16
CA HIS A 136 -8.88 -3.15 4.46
C HIS A 136 -7.57 -3.60 3.81
N ALA A 137 -6.56 -2.73 3.79
CA ALA A 137 -5.23 -3.11 3.33
C ALA A 137 -4.55 -4.03 4.36
N HIS A 138 -3.83 -5.05 3.88
CA HIS A 138 -3.22 -6.07 4.73
C HIS A 138 -1.89 -6.55 4.15
N ARG A 139 -1.06 -7.19 4.98
CA ARG A 139 0.15 -7.89 4.52
C ARG A 139 -0.20 -9.27 3.97
N ALA A 140 0.44 -9.64 2.87
CA ALA A 140 0.29 -10.93 2.21
C ALA A 140 1.48 -11.83 2.54
N GLU A 141 1.44 -12.47 3.72
CA GLU A 141 2.54 -13.28 4.26
C GLU A 141 3.00 -14.39 3.30
N VAL A 142 2.07 -15.02 2.57
CA VAL A 142 2.40 -16.05 1.57
C VAL A 142 3.27 -15.53 0.42
N LEU A 143 3.16 -14.25 0.09
CA LEU A 143 4.02 -13.59 -0.91
C LEU A 143 5.35 -13.17 -0.29
N GLU A 144 5.33 -12.72 0.96
CA GLU A 144 6.54 -12.37 1.72
C GLU A 144 7.45 -13.57 1.91
N GLU A 145 6.90 -14.74 2.27
CA GLU A 145 7.66 -15.98 2.43
C GLU A 145 8.34 -16.41 1.12
N ALA A 146 7.60 -16.39 0.01
CA ALA A 146 8.15 -16.75 -1.30
C ALA A 146 9.27 -15.78 -1.72
N LEU A 147 9.05 -14.47 -1.60
CA LEU A 147 10.01 -13.44 -2.01
C LEU A 147 11.18 -13.29 -1.03
N GLY A 148 11.01 -13.69 0.23
CA GLY A 148 12.08 -13.75 1.21
C GLY A 148 13.12 -14.82 0.89
N ASN A 149 12.68 -15.93 0.29
CA ASN A 149 13.58 -17.00 -0.18
C ASN A 149 14.24 -16.65 -1.53
N ASP A 150 13.46 -16.10 -2.47
CA ASP A 150 13.94 -15.66 -3.77
C ASP A 150 13.21 -14.38 -4.20
N PHE A 151 13.91 -13.24 -4.21
CA PHE A 151 13.33 -11.96 -4.63
C PHE A 151 13.29 -11.86 -6.16
N SER A 152 12.48 -12.71 -6.80
CA SER A 152 12.30 -12.77 -8.24
C SER A 152 10.82 -12.92 -8.61
N PRO A 153 10.40 -12.52 -9.83
CA PRO A 153 9.03 -12.73 -10.28
C PRO A 153 8.64 -14.22 -10.29
N SER A 154 9.56 -15.11 -10.67
CA SER A 154 9.34 -16.56 -10.73
C SER A 154 9.08 -17.21 -9.37
N ALA A 155 9.54 -16.60 -8.27
CA ALA A 155 9.24 -17.09 -6.92
C ALA A 155 7.73 -17.10 -6.63
N LEU A 156 6.95 -16.30 -7.36
CA LEU A 156 5.50 -16.20 -7.20
C LEU A 156 4.72 -17.18 -8.08
N ASP A 157 5.35 -17.88 -9.02
CA ASP A 157 4.66 -18.71 -10.03
C ASP A 157 3.83 -19.84 -9.42
N SER A 158 4.30 -20.45 -8.33
CA SER A 158 3.60 -21.51 -7.60
C SER A 158 2.71 -20.99 -6.46
N VAL A 159 2.85 -19.72 -6.08
CA VAL A 159 2.07 -19.13 -4.97
C VAL A 159 0.61 -19.02 -5.37
N THR A 160 -0.28 -19.50 -4.51
CA THR A 160 -1.73 -19.37 -4.66
C THR A 160 -2.25 -18.38 -3.62
N ILE A 161 -2.97 -17.37 -4.08
CA ILE A 161 -3.67 -16.43 -3.19
C ILE A 161 -5.06 -17.00 -2.92
N PRO A 162 -5.43 -17.28 -1.65
CA PRO A 162 -6.78 -17.73 -1.33
C PRO A 162 -7.78 -16.61 -1.63
N ALA A 163 -8.95 -16.99 -2.16
CA ALA A 163 -10.05 -16.05 -2.37
C ALA A 163 -10.81 -15.73 -1.07
N ASP A 164 -10.65 -16.57 -0.04
CA ASP A 164 -11.30 -16.41 1.25
C ASP A 164 -10.92 -15.07 1.90
N GLY A 165 -11.94 -14.30 2.32
CA GLY A 165 -11.75 -12.97 2.91
C GLY A 165 -11.55 -11.83 1.90
N LEU A 166 -11.48 -12.12 0.60
CA LEU A 166 -11.51 -11.08 -0.45
C LEU A 166 -12.94 -10.67 -0.78
N ASN A 167 -13.09 -9.42 -1.22
CA ASN A 167 -14.41 -8.86 -1.56
C ASN A 167 -14.93 -9.46 -2.87
N SER A 168 -16.25 -9.60 -2.97
CA SER A 168 -16.94 -9.88 -4.23
C SER A 168 -18.04 -8.85 -4.43
N ASP A 169 -18.04 -8.16 -5.58
CA ASP A 169 -18.99 -7.10 -5.89
C ASP A 169 -19.24 -7.01 -7.42
N ILE A 170 -19.96 -5.97 -7.85
CA ILE A 170 -20.30 -5.74 -9.26
C ILE A 170 -19.09 -5.47 -10.17
N HIS A 171 -17.90 -5.21 -9.60
CA HIS A 171 -16.68 -4.90 -10.34
C HIS A 171 -15.73 -6.10 -10.46
N ALA A 172 -15.74 -7.02 -9.48
CA ALA A 172 -14.88 -8.20 -9.48
C ALA A 172 -15.37 -9.27 -8.49
N SER A 173 -15.17 -10.54 -8.85
CA SER A 173 -15.28 -11.65 -7.90
C SER A 173 -14.04 -11.75 -7.01
N ALA A 174 -14.17 -12.48 -5.89
CA ALA A 174 -13.06 -12.76 -4.99
C ALA A 174 -11.92 -13.50 -5.69
N GLU A 175 -12.23 -14.46 -6.57
CA GLU A 175 -11.24 -15.23 -7.34
C GLU A 175 -10.48 -14.35 -8.33
N TYR A 176 -11.18 -13.40 -8.97
CA TYR A 176 -10.54 -12.44 -9.86
C TYR A 176 -9.59 -11.52 -9.10
N ARG A 177 -9.98 -11.07 -7.90
CA ARG A 177 -9.10 -10.28 -7.03
C ARG A 177 -7.89 -11.10 -6.58
N ALA A 178 -8.06 -12.34 -6.16
CA ALA A 178 -6.95 -13.24 -5.81
C ALA A 178 -5.94 -13.39 -6.96
N ASN A 179 -6.45 -13.58 -8.19
CA ASN A 179 -5.60 -13.60 -9.38
C ASN A 179 -4.86 -12.26 -9.58
N LEU A 180 -5.57 -11.14 -9.48
CA LEU A 180 -4.98 -9.81 -9.64
C LEU A 180 -3.92 -9.49 -8.58
N VAL A 181 -4.08 -9.95 -7.34
CA VAL A 181 -3.06 -9.80 -6.28
C VAL A 181 -1.73 -10.42 -6.74
N LYS A 182 -1.76 -11.67 -7.21
CA LYS A 182 -0.57 -12.34 -7.74
C LYS A 182 0.02 -11.60 -8.94
N VAL A 183 -0.81 -11.21 -9.92
CA VAL A 183 -0.35 -10.51 -11.13
C VAL A 183 0.28 -9.15 -10.78
N MET A 184 -0.32 -8.39 -9.85
CA MET A 184 0.23 -7.09 -9.43
C MET A 184 1.51 -7.26 -8.61
N ALA A 185 1.61 -8.31 -7.78
CA ALA A 185 2.83 -8.64 -7.04
C ALA A 185 4.00 -8.94 -8.00
N ILE A 186 3.78 -9.80 -9.01
CA ILE A 186 4.77 -10.11 -10.06
C ILE A 186 5.26 -8.82 -10.73
N ARG A 187 4.33 -7.97 -11.19
CA ARG A 187 4.67 -6.68 -11.84
C ARG A 187 5.36 -5.70 -10.90
N ALA A 188 5.11 -5.77 -9.60
CA ALA A 188 5.78 -4.94 -8.62
C ALA A 188 7.23 -5.42 -8.46
N VAL A 189 7.47 -6.72 -8.31
CA VAL A 189 8.82 -7.30 -8.23
C VAL A 189 9.63 -6.98 -9.49
N GLU A 190 9.04 -7.10 -10.69
CA GLU A 190 9.68 -6.72 -11.96
C GLU A 190 10.08 -5.24 -12.03
N ALA A 191 9.36 -4.37 -11.31
CA ALA A 191 9.58 -2.93 -11.30
C ALA A 191 10.42 -2.44 -10.12
N CYS A 192 10.77 -3.32 -9.18
CA CYS A 192 11.70 -3.02 -8.10
C CYS A 192 13.08 -2.70 -8.69
N GLY A 193 13.52 -1.46 -8.55
CA GLY A 193 14.91 -1.03 -8.79
C GLY A 193 15.81 -1.46 -7.66
#